data_AF-A0A1B0ANC1-F1
#
_entry.id   AF-A0A1B0ANC1-F1
#
_cell.length_a   1.000
_cell.length_b   1.000
_cell.length_c   1.000
_cell.angle_alpha   90.00
_cell.angle_beta   90.00
_cell.angle_gamma   90.00
#
_symmetry.space_group_name_H-M   'P 1'
#
loop_
_entity.id
_entity.type
_entity.pdbx_description
1 polymer ?
#
loop_
_entity_poly.entity_id
_entity_poly.type
_entity_poly.pdbx_seq_one_letter_code
_entity_poly.pdbx_strand_id
1 'polypeptide(L)'
;MTSKTNIICNCNNHARQCRFNMELFKLSGRVSGGVCQNCRHATTGRFCHYCKEGFYRDPSKPLNHRRHLINELEKGKERKFWNRFN
;
A
#
# COMPACT_ATOMS: atom_id res chain seq x y z
N MET A 1 3.66 -32.99 -3.23
CA MET A 1 4.65 -32.77 -2.15
C MET A 1 4.62 -31.27 -1.81
N THR A 2 3.64 -30.87 -0.98
CA THR A 2 3.85 -30.42 0.42
C THR A 2 4.65 -29.12 0.48
N SER A 3 4.01 -27.96 0.67
CA SER A 3 3.60 -27.54 2.01
C SER A 3 2.57 -26.39 1.93
N LYS A 4 1.41 -26.61 2.57
CA LYS A 4 0.52 -25.56 3.05
C LYS A 4 1.30 -24.71 4.06
N THR A 5 1.91 -23.63 3.60
CA THR A 5 2.05 -22.43 4.41
C THR A 5 1.09 -21.43 3.77
N ASN A 6 -0.05 -21.18 4.41
CA ASN A 6 -0.88 -20.06 4.00
C ASN A 6 -0.15 -18.80 4.46
N ILE A 7 0.93 -18.43 3.77
CA ILE A 7 1.65 -17.18 3.99
C ILE A 7 0.68 -16.10 3.55
N ILE A 8 -0.10 -15.60 4.50
CA ILE A 8 -1.08 -14.55 4.25
C ILE A 8 -0.31 -13.37 3.66
N CYS A 9 -0.61 -13.04 2.41
CA CYS A 9 -0.02 -11.87 1.77
C CYS A 9 -0.54 -10.62 2.48
N ASN A 10 0.36 -9.89 3.12
CA ASN A 10 0.03 -8.59 3.68
C ASN A 10 0.05 -7.52 2.58
N CYS A 11 -1.11 -7.23 2.00
CA CYS A 11 -1.29 -6.17 1.01
C CYS A 11 -1.92 -4.90 1.59
N ASN A 12 -1.89 -4.69 2.91
CA ASN A 12 -2.53 -3.56 3.60
C ASN A 12 -4.02 -3.35 3.22
N ASN A 13 -4.72 -4.43 2.87
CA ASN A 13 -6.09 -4.39 2.35
C ASN A 13 -6.26 -3.53 1.07
N HIS A 14 -5.23 -3.49 0.23
CA HIS A 14 -5.23 -2.76 -1.04
C HIS A 14 -5.08 -3.65 -2.27
N ALA A 15 -4.87 -4.95 -2.09
CA ALA A 15 -4.97 -5.94 -3.16
C ALA A 15 -5.82 -7.13 -2.71
N ARG A 16 -6.53 -7.74 -3.66
CA ARG A 16 -7.30 -8.97 -3.44
C ARG A 16 -6.53 -10.23 -3.84
N GLN A 17 -5.43 -10.05 -4.57
CA GLN A 17 -4.64 -11.12 -5.14
C GLN A 17 -3.16 -10.88 -4.84
N CYS A 18 -2.43 -11.97 -4.66
CA CYS A 18 -0.99 -11.96 -4.54
C CYS A 18 -0.40 -13.20 -5.21
N ARG A 19 0.89 -13.11 -5.54
CA ARG A 19 1.67 -14.22 -6.09
C ARG A 19 2.84 -14.52 -5.17
N PHE A 20 3.17 -15.80 -5.01
CA PHE A 20 4.38 -16.20 -4.31
C PHE A 20 5.61 -16.10 -5.23
N ASN A 21 6.70 -15.55 -4.71
CA ASN A 21 8.01 -15.50 -5.35
C ASN A 21 9.07 -16.13 -4.44
N MET A 22 9.69 -17.20 -4.92
CA MET A 22 10.69 -17.98 -4.20
C MET A 22 12.00 -17.20 -3.95
N GLU A 23 12.40 -16.35 -4.89
CA GLU A 23 13.62 -15.54 -4.76
C GLU A 23 13.48 -14.56 -3.60
N LEU A 24 12.35 -13.85 -3.54
CA LEU A 24 12.02 -12.94 -2.44
C LEU A 24 11.85 -13.65 -1.10
N PHE A 25 11.33 -14.90 -1.12
CA PHE A 25 11.27 -15.71 0.09
C PHE A 25 12.67 -16.01 0.62
N LYS A 26 13.62 -16.40 -0.24
CA LYS A 26 15.02 -16.63 0.17
C LYS A 26 15.69 -15.35 0.67
N LEU A 27 15.53 -14.24 -0.06
CA LEU A 27 16.11 -12.94 0.30
C LEU A 27 15.56 -12.38 1.62
N SER A 28 14.30 -12.67 1.96
CA SER A 28 13.71 -12.30 3.25
C SER A 28 14.12 -13.20 4.42
N GLY A 29 15.10 -14.09 4.25
CA GLY A 29 15.49 -15.05 5.28
C GLY A 29 14.43 -16.14 5.52
N ARG A 30 13.69 -16.52 4.47
CA ARG A 30 12.57 -17.48 4.54
C ARG A 30 11.40 -17.00 5.41
N VAL A 31 11.18 -15.68 5.47
CA VAL A 31 10.06 -15.07 6.22
C VAL A 31 8.85 -14.82 5.32
N SER A 32 9.03 -14.19 4.14
CA SER A 32 7.91 -13.84 3.26
C SER A 32 8.30 -13.82 1.78
N GLY A 33 7.51 -14.51 0.95
CA GLY A 33 7.65 -14.53 -0.51
C GLY A 33 6.50 -13.88 -1.27
N GLY A 34 5.48 -13.36 -0.57
CA GLY A 34 4.29 -12.81 -1.21
C GLY A 34 4.53 -11.48 -1.90
N VAL A 35 3.96 -11.29 -3.09
CA VAL A 35 3.96 -10.04 -3.87
C VAL A 35 2.53 -9.73 -4.29
N CYS A 36 2.01 -8.60 -3.82
CA CYS A 36 0.66 -8.14 -4.14
C CYS A 36 0.53 -7.81 -5.62
N GLN A 37 -0.64 -8.10 -6.19
CA GLN A 37 -0.96 -7.82 -7.59
C GLN A 37 -2.06 -6.77 -7.67
N ASN A 38 -1.93 -5.84 -8.62
CA ASN A 38 -2.94 -4.81 -8.89
C ASN A 38 -3.34 -3.99 -7.65
N CYS A 39 -2.37 -3.38 -6.97
CA CYS A 39 -2.61 -2.49 -5.84
C CYS A 39 -3.65 -1.41 -6.20
N ARG A 40 -4.73 -1.35 -5.40
CA ARG A 40 -5.83 -0.40 -5.50
C ARG A 40 -5.56 0.82 -4.62
N HIS A 41 -6.50 1.77 -4.58
CA HIS A 41 -6.44 2.93 -3.66
C HIS A 41 -5.19 3.80 -3.84
N ALA A 42 -4.70 3.93 -5.07
CA ALA A 42 -3.49 4.67 -5.43
C ALA A 42 -2.21 4.21 -4.71
N THR A 43 -2.16 2.96 -4.24
CA THR A 43 -0.95 2.39 -3.63
C THR A 43 -0.10 1.62 -4.63
N THR A 44 1.18 1.41 -4.29
CA THR A 44 2.16 0.65 -5.07
C THR A 44 3.15 -0.05 -4.16
N GLY A 45 4.05 -0.85 -4.75
CA GLY A 45 5.04 -1.66 -4.05
C GLY A 45 4.56 -3.06 -3.69
N ARG A 46 5.50 -3.88 -3.21
CA ARG A 46 5.31 -5.31 -2.94
C ARG A 46 4.15 -5.62 -1.99
N PHE A 47 3.92 -4.74 -1.01
CA PHE A 47 2.88 -4.86 0.01
C PHE A 47 1.79 -3.79 -0.14
N CYS A 48 1.76 -3.07 -1.27
CA CYS A 48 0.90 -1.91 -1.48
C CYS A 48 1.08 -0.84 -0.38
N HIS A 49 2.32 -0.61 0.07
CA HIS A 49 2.65 0.27 1.20
C HIS A 49 3.18 1.64 0.76
N TYR A 50 3.48 1.82 -0.52
CA TYR A 50 3.91 3.10 -1.08
C TYR A 50 2.75 3.82 -1.77
N CYS A 51 2.85 5.14 -1.84
CA CYS A 51 1.96 5.97 -2.65
C CYS A 51 2.39 5.85 -4.12
N LYS A 52 1.42 5.81 -5.04
CA LYS A 52 1.72 6.06 -6.46
C LYS A 52 2.23 7.49 -6.64
N GLU A 53 2.99 7.69 -7.71
CA GLU A 53 3.44 9.02 -8.10
C GLU A 53 2.26 10.00 -8.26
N GLY A 54 2.44 11.23 -7.78
CA GLY A 54 1.39 12.25 -7.75
C GLY A 54 0.36 12.09 -6.62
N PHE A 55 0.46 11.05 -5.79
CA PHE A 55 -0.36 10.86 -4.60
C PHE A 55 0.46 10.96 -3.31
N TYR A 56 -0.19 11.45 -2.25
CA TYR A 56 0.40 11.68 -0.94
C TYR A 56 -0.49 11.14 0.16
N ARG A 57 0.12 10.79 1.29
CA ARG A 57 -0.59 10.30 2.45
C ARG A 57 -1.39 11.42 3.12
N ASP A 58 -2.69 11.17 3.27
CA ASP A 58 -3.59 11.98 4.08
C ASP A 58 -3.43 11.57 5.56
N PRO A 59 -2.92 12.48 6.41
CA PRO A 59 -2.67 12.18 7.82
C PRO A 59 -3.96 11.98 8.62
N SER A 60 -5.10 12.44 8.11
CA SER A 60 -6.40 12.29 8.80
C SER A 60 -6.96 10.86 8.72
N LYS A 61 -6.36 9.97 7.91
CA LYS A 61 -6.87 8.63 7.63
C LYS A 61 -5.87 7.50 7.93
N PRO A 62 -6.35 6.35 8.44
CA PRO A 62 -5.49 5.20 8.68
C PRO A 62 -4.99 4.57 7.37
N LEU A 63 -3.87 3.84 7.43
CA LEU A 63 -3.23 3.19 6.26
C LEU A 63 -4.16 2.25 5.49
N ASN A 64 -4.96 1.46 6.19
CA ASN A 64 -5.87 0.51 5.57
C ASN A 64 -7.10 1.15 4.88
N HIS A 65 -7.28 2.46 4.98
CA HIS A 65 -8.42 3.16 4.41
C HIS A 65 -8.32 3.28 2.88
N ARG A 66 -9.46 3.12 2.18
CA ARG A 66 -9.51 3.11 0.71
C ARG A 66 -9.17 4.44 0.03
N ARG A 67 -9.24 5.55 0.78
CA ARG A 67 -8.90 6.91 0.31
C ARG A 67 -7.95 7.59 1.29
N HIS A 68 -6.93 6.87 1.77
CA HIS A 68 -5.88 7.45 2.60
C HIS A 68 -4.82 8.21 1.79
N LEU A 69 -4.93 8.19 0.46
CA LEU A 69 -4.07 8.93 -0.45
C LEU A 69 -4.87 10.02 -1.16
N ILE A 70 -4.31 11.23 -1.17
CA ILE A 70 -4.82 12.42 -1.84
C ILE A 70 -3.84 12.85 -2.93
N ASN A 71 -4.35 13.46 -3.99
CA ASN A 71 -3.48 14.01 -5.05
C ASN A 71 -3.01 15.44 -4.72
N GLU A 72 -2.11 15.99 -5.52
CA GLU A 72 -1.59 17.35 -5.34
C GLU A 72 -2.70 18.43 -5.34
N LEU A 73 -3.76 18.27 -6.15
CA LEU A 73 -4.89 19.21 -6.22
C LEU A 73 -5.70 19.22 -4.93
N GLU A 74 -5.93 18.05 -4.34
CA GLU A 74 -6.63 17.87 -3.06
C GLU A 74 -5.78 18.39 -1.88
N LYS A 75 -4.48 18.09 -1.88
CA LYS A 75 -3.52 18.61 -0.90
C LYS A 75 -3.44 20.15 -0.92
N GLY A 76 -3.61 20.78 -2.08
CA GLY A 76 -3.71 22.23 -2.23
C GLY A 76 -4.96 22.83 -1.59
N LYS A 77 -6.08 22.12 -1.58
CA LYS A 77 -7.32 22.55 -0.90
C LYS A 77 -7.17 22.50 0.62
N GLU A 78 -6.49 21.47 1.15
CA GLU A 78 -6.19 21.38 2.59
C GLU A 78 -5.20 22.45 3.06
N ARG A 79 -4.13 22.72 2.30
CA ARG A 79 -3.21 23.84 2.60
C ARG A 79 -3.94 25.18 2.60
N LYS A 80 -4.80 25.43 1.61
CA LYS A 80 -5.62 26.66 1.56
C LYS A 80 -6.63 26.73 2.71
N PHE A 81 -7.16 25.59 3.16
CA PHE A 81 -8.01 25.53 4.35
C PHE A 81 -7.21 25.91 5.61
N TRP A 82 -6.06 25.29 5.86
CA TRP A 82 -5.19 25.62 7.00
C TRP A 82 -4.69 27.07 6.98
N ASN A 83 -4.34 27.60 5.80
CA ASN A 83 -3.91 29.00 5.65
C ASN A 83 -5.04 30.03 5.75
N ARG A 84 -6.31 29.59 5.74
CA ARG A 84 -7.47 30.48 5.93
C ARG A 84 -7.82 30.70 7.41
N PHE A 85 -7.28 29.87 8.30
CA PHE A 85 -7.48 29.96 9.75
C PHE A 85 -6.21 30.38 10.52
N ASN A 86 -5.20 30.91 9.82
CA ASN A 86 -4.07 31.64 10.41
C ASN A 86 -4.17 33.12 10.04
#